data_AF-A0A926CQ38-F1
#
_entry.id   AF-A0A926CQ38-F1
#
_cell.length_a   1.000
_cell.length_b   1.000
_cell.length_c   1.000
_cell.angle_alpha   90.00
_cell.angle_beta   90.00
_cell.angle_gamma   90.00
#
_symmetry.space_group_name_H-M   'P 1'
#
loop_
_entity.id
_entity.type
_entity.pdbx_description
1 polymer ?
#
loop_
_entity_poly.entity_id
_entity_poly.type
_entity_poly.pdbx_seq_one_letter_code
_entity_poly.pdbx_strand_id
1 'polypeptide(L)' 'MEHYYAMILAGGGGTRLWPMSRKDMPKQLLPLIDQHSMFRASVERLQPLFPPERILL' A
#
# COMPACT_ATOMS: atom_id res chain seq x y z
N MET A 1 -9.20 20.47 -6.57
CA MET A 1 -8.73 19.12 -6.97
C MET A 1 -9.87 18.31 -7.61
N GLU A 2 -10.66 18.91 -8.51
CA GLU A 2 -11.90 18.27 -8.96
C GLU A 2 -11.69 16.99 -9.79
N HIS A 3 -10.56 16.86 -10.48
CA HIS A 3 -10.27 15.74 -11.38
C HIS A 3 -8.96 14.98 -11.07
N TYR A 4 -8.48 15.05 -9.83
CA TYR A 4 -7.27 14.31 -9.43
C TYR A 4 -7.66 12.98 -8.78
N TYR A 5 -6.85 11.96 -9.06
CA TYR A 5 -6.94 10.62 -8.50
C TYR A 5 -5.57 10.20 -7.98
N ALA A 6 -5.54 9.38 -6.94
CA ALA A 6 -4.33 8.76 -6.42
C ALA A 6 -4.29 7.29 -6.85
N MET A 7 -3.13 6.80 -7.27
CA MET A 7 -2.91 5.41 -7.67
C MET A 7 -1.83 4.79 -6.78
N ILE A 8 -2.15 3.66 -6.13
CA ILE A 8 -1.21 2.92 -5.28
C ILE A 8 -0.66 1.74 -6.07
N LEU A 9 0.56 1.86 -6.60
CA LEU A 9 1.21 0.76 -7.30
C LEU A 9 1.68 -0.32 -6.31
N ALA A 10 0.88 -1.37 -6.13
CA ALA A 10 1.15 -2.49 -5.22
C ALA A 10 1.97 -3.63 -5.85
N GLY A 11 2.94 -3.29 -6.71
CA GLY A 11 3.75 -4.27 -7.45
C GLY A 11 5.02 -4.77 -6.72
N GLY A 12 5.51 -5.92 -7.15
CA GLY A 12 6.76 -6.53 -6.69
C GLY A 12 6.60 -7.39 -5.43
N GLY A 13 7.04 -8.65 -5.51
CA GLY A 13 6.84 -9.67 -4.47
C GLY A 13 7.81 -9.64 -3.29
N GLY A 14 8.68 -8.62 -3.18
CA GLY A 14 9.52 -8.43 -1.99
C GLY A 14 10.59 -9.49 -1.76
N THR A 15 11.23 -10.04 -2.80
CA THR A 15 12.20 -11.14 -2.68
C THR A 15 13.38 -10.86 -1.73
N ARG A 16 13.83 -9.60 -1.63
CA ARG A 16 14.87 -9.16 -0.67
C ARG A 16 14.43 -9.23 0.80
N LEU A 17 13.12 -9.29 1.05
CA LEU A 17 12.53 -9.41 2.38
C LEU A 17 12.18 -10.86 2.71
N TRP A 18 12.63 -11.84 1.94
CA TRP A 18 12.56 -13.24 2.35
C TRP A 18 13.36 -13.41 3.67
N PRO A 19 12.85 -14.12 4.70
CA PRO A 19 11.69 -15.00 4.69
C PRO A 19 10.36 -14.34 5.05
N MET A 20 10.26 -13.04 5.25
CA MET A 20 8.99 -12.39 5.59
C MET A 20 8.05 -12.30 4.39
N SER A 21 8.57 -11.95 3.20
CA SER A 21 7.77 -11.88 1.97
C SER A 21 7.68 -13.23 1.28
N ARG A 22 6.48 -13.65 0.87
CA ARG A 22 6.18 -14.88 0.13
C ARG A 22 5.32 -14.58 -1.09
N LYS A 23 5.14 -15.57 -1.98
CA LYS A 23 4.24 -15.45 -3.13
C LYS A 23 2.83 -15.01 -2.70
N ASP A 24 2.32 -15.62 -1.63
CA ASP A 24 0.96 -15.38 -1.12
C ASP A 24 0.92 -14.27 -0.05
N MET A 25 2.08 -13.75 0.35
CA MET A 25 2.21 -12.64 1.31
C MET A 25 3.28 -11.66 0.81
N PRO A 26 2.98 -10.86 -0.23
CA PRO A 26 3.93 -9.91 -0.79
C PRO A 26 4.18 -8.74 0.17
N LYS A 27 5.26 -8.00 -0.05
CA LYS A 27 5.75 -6.96 0.86
C LYS A 27 4.67 -5.98 1.34
N GLN A 28 3.76 -5.58 0.46
CA GLN A 28 2.74 -4.56 0.73
C GLN A 28 1.78 -4.98 1.84
N LEU A 29 1.61 -6.28 2.06
CA LEU A 29 0.77 -6.83 3.13
C LEU A 29 1.49 -6.93 4.48
N LEU A 30 2.81 -6.76 4.50
CA LEU A 30 3.61 -6.91 5.72
C LEU A 30 3.58 -5.65 6.59
N PRO A 31 3.49 -5.80 7.93
CA PRO A 31 3.63 -4.70 8.89
C PRO A 31 5.11 -4.46 9.23
N LEU A 32 5.86 -3.84 8.30
CA LEU A 32 7.32 -3.68 8.44
C LEU A 32 7.75 -2.46 9.26
N ILE A 33 6.95 -1.40 9.26
CA ILE A 33 7.28 -0.11 9.88
C ILE A 33 6.32 0.20 11.04
N ASP A 34 5.07 -0.25 10.93
CA ASP A 34 4.01 0.01 11.90
C ASP A 34 3.20 -1.27 12.10
N GLN A 35 2.22 -1.24 13.01
CA GLN A 35 1.27 -2.32 13.29
C GLN A 35 0.36 -2.64 12.09
N HIS A 36 0.36 -1.79 11.06
CA HIS A 36 -0.44 -1.92 9.86
C HIS A 36 0.39 -2.35 8.66
N SER A 37 -0.25 -3.02 7.70
CA SER A 37 0.41 -3.35 6.44
C SER A 37 0.89 -2.08 5.72
N MET A 38 1.99 -2.19 4.96
CA MET A 38 2.47 -1.05 4.18
C MET A 38 1.42 -0.51 3.20
N PHE A 39 0.52 -1.38 2.71
CA PHE A 39 -0.61 -0.98 1.88
C PHE A 39 -1.58 -0.08 2.66
N ARG A 40 -2.02 -0.51 3.85
CA ARG A 40 -2.91 0.27 4.71
C ARG A 40 -2.28 1.61 5.08
N ALA A 41 -1.01 1.62 5.48
CA ALA A 41 -0.28 2.85 5.77
C ALA A 41 -0.20 3.80 4.55
N SER A 42 -0.20 3.26 3.33
CA SER A 42 -0.21 4.08 2.10
C SER A 42 -1.57 4.69 1.81
N VAL A 43 -2.66 3.95 2.08
CA VAL A 43 -4.03 4.48 1.99
C VAL A 43 -4.26 5.57 3.03
N GLU A 44 -3.89 5.33 4.29
CA GLU A 44 -4.05 6.28 5.40
C GLU A 44 -3.32 7.60 5.13
N ARG A 45 -2.15 7.56 4.49
CA ARG A 45 -1.42 8.78 4.07
C ARG A 45 -2.17 9.61 3.03
N LEU A 46 -3.00 8.98 2.20
CA LEU A 46 -3.75 9.63 1.13
C LEU A 46 -5.12 10.15 1.57
N GLN A 47 -5.71 9.58 2.64
CA GLN A 47 -7.05 9.96 3.12
C GLN A 47 -7.24 11.46 3.41
N PRO A 48 -6.26 12.22 3.95
CA PRO A 48 -6.43 13.66 4.15
C PRO A 48 -6.47 14.47 2.84
N LEU A 49 -6.09 13.86 1.71
CA LEU A 49 -5.93 14.53 0.41
C LEU A 49 -6.96 14.08 -0.62
N PHE A 50 -7.40 12.82 -0.56
CA PHE A 50 -8.33 12.22 -1.50
C PHE A 50 -9.45 11.49 -0.77
N PRO A 51 -10.71 11.63 -1.21
CA PRO A 51 -11.78 10.77 -0.71
C PRO A 51 -11.53 9.32 -1.17
N PRO A 52 -12.03 8.31 -0.44
CA PRO A 52 -11.73 6.89 -0.71
C PRO A 52 -12.05 6.45 -2.14
N GLU A 53 -13.10 7.00 -2.75
CA GLU A 53 -13.56 6.65 -4.10
C GLU A 53 -12.58 7.11 -5.20
N ARG A 54 -11.59 7.93 -4.84
CA ARG A 54 -10.55 8.45 -5.74
C ARG A 54 -9.15 7.91 -5.44
N ILE A 55 -9.04 6.93 -4.54
CA ILE A 55 -7.82 6.19 -4.27
C ILE A 55 -7.94 4.83 -4.96
N LEU A 56 -7.16 4.64 -6.01
CA LEU A 56 -7.14 3.43 -6.82
C LEU A 56 -5.95 2.55 -6.46
N LEU A 57 -6.12 1.24 -6.65
CA LEU A 57 -5.08 0.21 -6.50
C LEU A 57 -4.57 -0.25 -7.87
#